data_AF-A0A523AC57-F1
#
_entry.id   AF-A0A523AC57-F1
#
_cell.length_a   1.000
_cell.length_b   1.000
_cell.length_c   1.000
_cell.angle_alpha   90.00
_cell.angle_beta   90.00
_cell.angle_gamma   90.00
#
_symmetry.space_group_name_H-M   'P 1'
#
loop_
_entity.id
_entity.type
_entity.pdbx_description
1 polymer ?
#
loop_
_entity_poly.entity_id
_entity_poly.type
_entity_poly.pdbx_seq_one_letter_code
_entity_poly.pdbx_strand_id
1 'polypeptide(L)'
;MFDKIRNEVHSEYRRLFTFTSGLRILKHGFEEDEGVKIEYTIVQRGRKRSILILCPVCGRWGRLNVSKKTAYGRRFKIVHGKTRCSLGFTAKGFTAVKRVHEKYSTCKLW
;
A
#
# COMPACT_ATOMS: atom_id res chain seq x y z
N MET A 1 0.43 -26.63 -0.21
CA MET A 1 1.57 -25.78 0.21
C MET A 1 1.24 -24.30 0.00
N PHE A 2 0.12 -23.80 0.55
CA PHE A 2 -0.35 -22.40 0.39
C PHE A 2 -0.80 -21.76 1.72
N ASP A 3 -0.61 -22.44 2.86
CA ASP A 3 -1.18 -22.03 4.15
C ASP A 3 -0.27 -21.20 5.05
N LYS A 4 1.04 -21.12 4.77
CA LYS A 4 1.98 -20.38 5.64
C LYS A 4 1.95 -18.86 5.46
N ILE A 5 1.56 -18.35 4.29
CA ILE A 5 1.52 -16.90 4.02
C ILE A 5 0.35 -16.22 4.77
N ARG A 6 -0.65 -16.99 5.22
CA ARG A 6 -1.86 -16.45 5.85
C ARG A 6 -1.65 -15.92 7.27
N ASN A 7 -0.59 -16.31 7.98
CA ASN A 7 -0.45 -16.03 9.41
C ASN A 7 0.66 -15.03 9.78
N GLU A 8 1.78 -14.97 9.06
CA GLU A 8 2.90 -14.09 9.47
C GLU A 8 2.67 -12.61 9.12
N VAL A 9 1.90 -12.37 8.06
CA VAL A 9 1.56 -11.05 7.54
C VAL A 9 0.69 -10.28 8.58
N HIS A 10 0.00 -10.93 9.52
CA HIS A 10 -1.15 -10.36 10.23
C HIS A 10 -0.90 -9.36 11.38
N SER A 11 0.24 -9.39 12.09
CA SER A 11 0.38 -8.61 13.33
C SER A 11 0.57 -7.10 13.10
N GLU A 12 1.32 -6.73 12.06
CA GLU A 12 1.59 -5.32 11.74
C GLU A 12 0.40 -4.62 11.10
N TYR A 13 -0.38 -5.31 10.26
CA TYR A 13 -1.61 -4.72 9.70
C TYR A 13 -2.71 -4.51 10.73
N ARG A 14 -2.77 -5.33 11.79
CA ARG A 14 -3.72 -5.13 12.89
C ARG A 14 -3.58 -3.76 13.55
N ARG A 15 -2.40 -3.13 13.52
CA ARG A 15 -2.20 -1.76 14.06
C ARG A 15 -2.60 -0.66 13.06
N LEU A 16 -2.61 -0.97 11.76
CA LEU A 16 -3.05 -0.04 10.72
C LEU A 16 -4.58 0.04 10.61
N PHE A 17 -5.29 -0.99 11.07
CA PHE A 17 -6.74 -1.03 11.09
C PHE A 17 -7.22 -1.39 12.50
N THR A 18 -7.93 -0.47 13.16
CA THR A 18 -8.63 -0.70 14.44
C THR A 18 -9.70 -1.81 14.41
N PHE A 19 -9.77 -2.63 13.36
CA PHE A 19 -10.93 -3.43 13.02
C PHE A 19 -10.52 -4.81 12.48
N THR A 20 -10.73 -5.83 13.30
CA THR A 20 -10.41 -7.24 13.00
C THR A 20 -11.53 -7.99 12.27
N SER A 21 -12.73 -7.41 12.08
CA SER A 21 -13.84 -8.07 11.37
C SER A 21 -14.01 -7.60 9.92
N GLY A 22 -14.04 -8.56 8.98
CA GLY A 22 -14.42 -8.35 7.58
C GLY A 22 -13.31 -7.88 6.63
N LEU A 23 -12.04 -7.88 7.05
CA LEU A 23 -10.89 -7.62 6.18
C LEU A 23 -10.44 -8.91 5.48
N ARG A 24 -10.32 -8.88 4.15
CA ARG A 24 -9.79 -9.99 3.33
C ARG A 24 -8.53 -9.55 2.61
N ILE A 25 -7.47 -10.34 2.71
CA ILE A 25 -6.28 -10.17 1.86
C ILE A 25 -6.61 -10.75 0.48
N LEU A 26 -6.48 -9.94 -0.56
CA LEU A 26 -6.72 -10.36 -1.94
C LEU A 26 -5.42 -10.79 -2.63
N LYS A 27 -4.33 -10.06 -2.37
CA LYS A 27 -3.03 -10.29 -3.00
C LYS A 27 -1.92 -9.72 -2.15
N HIS A 28 -0.79 -10.39 -2.15
CA HIS A 28 0.48 -9.88 -1.66
C HIS A 28 1.51 -10.00 -2.79
N GLY A 29 2.49 -9.10 -2.82
CA GLY A 29 3.55 -9.15 -3.82
C GLY A 29 4.56 -8.03 -3.62
N PHE A 30 5.47 -7.94 -4.57
CA PHE A 30 6.47 -6.88 -4.64
C PHE A 30 6.52 -6.31 -6.06
N GLU A 31 6.90 -5.03 -6.17
CA GLU A 31 7.32 -4.40 -7.41
C GLU A 31 8.72 -3.82 -7.18
N GLU A 32 9.56 -3.84 -8.21
CA GLU A 32 10.91 -3.31 -8.14
C GLU A 32 11.12 -2.25 -9.21
N ASP A 33 11.76 -1.15 -8.86
CA ASP A 33 12.17 -0.12 -9.79
C ASP A 33 13.47 0.54 -9.30
N GLU A 34 14.46 0.68 -10.19
CA GLU A 34 15.77 1.28 -9.88
C GLU A 34 16.46 0.67 -8.63
N GLY A 35 16.34 -0.66 -8.45
CA GLY A 35 16.91 -1.38 -7.30
C GLY A 35 16.14 -1.17 -5.99
N VAL A 36 14.97 -0.54 -6.04
CA VAL A 36 14.09 -0.34 -4.88
C VAL A 36 12.94 -1.35 -4.95
N LYS A 37 13.03 -2.39 -4.12
CA LYS A 37 11.96 -3.37 -3.95
C LYS A 37 10.90 -2.84 -2.98
N ILE A 38 9.65 -2.80 -3.44
CA ILE A 38 8.50 -2.34 -2.68
C ILE A 38 7.52 -3.48 -2.49
N GLU A 39 7.30 -3.87 -1.24
CA GLU A 39 6.28 -4.85 -0.88
C GLU A 39 4.90 -4.19 -0.78
N TYR A 40 3.87 -4.89 -1.25
CA TYR A 40 2.50 -4.43 -1.18
C TYR A 40 1.52 -5.55 -0.85
N THR A 41 0.41 -5.17 -0.22
CA THR A 41 -0.71 -6.05 0.10
C THR A 41 -2.02 -5.37 -0.28
N ILE A 42 -2.82 -6.03 -1.11
CA ILE A 42 -4.16 -5.59 -1.47
C ILE A 42 -5.14 -6.19 -0.48
N VAL A 43 -5.87 -5.32 0.20
CA VAL A 43 -6.90 -5.71 1.17
C VAL A 43 -8.27 -5.22 0.75
N GLN A 44 -9.30 -5.96 1.11
CA GLN A 44 -10.70 -5.63 0.85
C GLN A 44 -11.52 -5.67 2.13
N ARG A 45 -12.40 -4.69 2.32
CA ARG A 45 -13.45 -4.71 3.36
C ARG A 45 -14.79 -4.33 2.71
N GLY A 46 -15.74 -5.26 2.73
CA GLY A 46 -16.99 -5.10 1.97
C GLY A 46 -16.70 -4.89 0.48
N ARG A 47 -17.23 -3.82 -0.11
CA ARG A 47 -17.01 -3.45 -1.54
C ARG A 47 -15.77 -2.56 -1.77
N LYS A 48 -15.02 -2.23 -0.72
CA LYS A 48 -13.91 -1.27 -0.77
C LYS A 48 -12.56 -1.97 -0.75
N ARG A 49 -11.61 -1.50 -1.57
CA ARG A 49 -10.24 -2.03 -1.65
C ARG A 49 -9.22 -0.99 -1.19
N SER A 50 -8.20 -1.43 -0.48
CA SER A 50 -7.04 -0.61 -0.09
C SER A 50 -5.76 -1.27 -0.55
N ILE A 51 -4.77 -0.43 -0.84
CA ILE A 51 -3.41 -0.84 -1.12
C ILE A 51 -2.59 -0.52 0.13
N LEU A 52 -2.01 -1.55 0.72
CA LEU A 52 -1.02 -1.43 1.77
C LEU A 52 0.35 -1.58 1.15
N ILE A 53 1.29 -0.78 1.58
CA ILE A 53 2.64 -0.75 1.02
C ILE A 53 3.65 -0.60 2.12
N LEU A 54 4.77 -1.31 2.00
CA LEU A 54 5.94 -1.06 2.84
C LEU A 54 6.54 0.27 2.38
N CYS A 55 6.54 1.27 3.26
CA CYS A 55 6.92 2.62 2.86
C CYS A 55 8.42 2.70 2.56
N PRO A 56 8.82 3.13 1.35
CA PRO A 56 10.24 3.28 1.02
C PRO A 56 10.94 4.38 1.81
N VAL A 57 10.19 5.29 2.44
CA VAL A 57 10.75 6.43 3.18
C VAL A 57 11.08 6.05 4.62
N CYS A 58 10.23 5.27 5.28
CA CYS A 58 10.36 4.98 6.71
C CYS A 58 10.39 3.49 7.07
N GLY A 59 10.27 2.58 6.09
CA GLY A 59 10.31 1.14 6.29
C GLY A 59 9.09 0.57 7.02
N ARG A 60 8.02 1.34 7.23
CA ARG A 60 6.80 0.90 7.92
C ARG A 60 5.70 0.57 6.93
N TRP A 61 4.89 -0.43 7.22
CA TRP A 61 3.65 -0.65 6.48
C TRP A 61 2.70 0.54 6.64
N GLY A 62 2.03 0.92 5.57
CA GLY A 62 0.99 1.95 5.61
C GLY A 62 0.03 1.87 4.45
N ARG A 63 -1.10 2.57 4.58
CA ARG A 63 -2.12 2.64 3.53
C ARG A 63 -1.72 3.67 2.48
N LEU A 64 -1.69 3.25 1.23
CA LEU A 64 -1.47 4.14 0.10
C LEU A 64 -2.72 5.00 -0.15
N ASN A 65 -2.56 6.30 0.01
CA ASN A 65 -3.53 7.33 -0.32
C ASN A 65 -2.99 8.19 -1.46
N VAL A 66 -3.85 8.48 -2.43
CA VAL A 66 -3.47 9.27 -3.60
C VAL A 66 -4.23 10.58 -3.57
N SER A 67 -3.52 11.70 -3.51
CA SER A 67 -4.16 13.01 -3.66
C SER A 67 -4.39 13.33 -5.14
N LYS A 68 -5.27 14.32 -5.41
CA LYS A 68 -5.57 14.81 -6.77
C LYS A 68 -4.29 15.08 -7.58
N LYS A 69 -4.40 14.87 -8.90
CA LYS A 69 -3.33 15.09 -9.88
C LYS A 69 -2.84 16.54 -9.79
N THR A 70 -1.53 16.73 -9.74
CA THR A 70 -0.86 18.03 -9.86
C THR A 70 -0.25 18.16 -11.25
N ALA A 71 0.27 19.35 -11.61
CA ALA A 71 1.03 19.55 -12.86
C ALA A 71 2.19 18.55 -13.03
N TYR A 72 2.76 18.08 -11.91
CA TYR A 72 3.88 17.12 -11.85
C TYR A 72 3.43 15.67 -11.63
N GLY A 73 2.15 15.37 -11.85
CA GLY A 73 1.58 14.04 -11.66
C GLY A 73 0.91 13.83 -10.30
N ARG A 74 0.67 12.55 -9.96
CA ARG A 74 0.01 12.15 -8.71
C ARG A 74 0.99 12.27 -7.54
N ARG A 75 0.52 12.79 -6.40
CA ARG A 75 1.24 12.74 -5.13
C ARG A 75 0.73 11.55 -4.31
N PHE A 76 1.63 10.67 -3.93
CA PHE A 76 1.32 9.54 -3.07
C PHE A 76 1.59 9.90 -1.61
N LYS A 77 0.71 9.44 -0.73
CA LYS A 77 0.85 9.55 0.72
C LYS A 77 0.68 8.18 1.31
N ILE A 78 1.59 7.74 2.17
CA ILE A 78 1.51 6.46 2.85
C ILE A 78 1.17 6.75 4.30
N VAL A 79 0.02 6.26 4.76
CA VAL A 79 -0.54 6.56 6.09
C VAL A 79 -0.26 5.40 7.05
N HIS A 80 0.42 5.70 8.15
CA HIS A 80 0.87 4.75 9.19
C HIS A 80 0.05 4.89 10.48
N GLY A 81 -1.28 4.99 10.35
CA GLY A 81 -2.15 5.40 11.45
C GLY A 81 -2.15 6.92 11.63
N LYS A 82 -1.50 7.45 12.68
CA LYS A 82 -1.47 8.89 13.00
C LYS A 82 -0.44 9.69 12.19
N THR A 83 0.56 9.03 11.60
CA THR A 83 1.60 9.68 10.80
C THR A 83 1.46 9.35 9.32
N ARG A 84 2.11 10.15 8.47
CA ARG A 84 2.11 9.94 7.01
C ARG A 84 3.44 10.31 6.38
N CYS A 85 3.88 9.52 5.42
CA CYS A 85 5.01 9.83 4.55
C CYS A 85 4.50 10.34 3.21
N SER A 86 5.07 11.43 2.70
CA SER A 86 4.79 11.92 1.35
C SER A 86 5.82 11.32 0.39
N LEU A 87 5.35 10.77 -0.71
CA LEU A 87 6.19 10.25 -1.77
C LEU A 87 5.99 11.10 -3.03
N GLY A 88 6.97 11.98 -3.26
CA GLY A 88 7.05 12.83 -4.44
C GLY A 88 7.67 12.11 -5.63
N PHE A 89 7.59 12.72 -6.82
CA PHE A 89 8.08 12.14 -8.06
C PHE A 89 9.59 11.85 -8.07
N THR A 90 10.38 12.59 -7.30
CA THR A 90 11.83 12.42 -7.15
C THR A 90 12.23 11.36 -6.14
N ALA A 91 11.27 10.81 -5.38
CA ALA A 91 11.59 9.85 -4.33
C ALA A 91 11.86 8.46 -4.91
N LYS A 92 12.90 7.81 -4.40
CA LYS A 92 13.20 6.41 -4.69
C LYS A 92 11.98 5.53 -4.42
N GLY A 93 11.66 4.65 -5.36
CA GLY A 93 10.46 3.79 -5.31
C GLY A 93 9.15 4.46 -5.74
N PHE A 94 9.15 5.73 -6.15
CA PHE A 94 7.95 6.42 -6.67
C PHE A 94 7.32 5.67 -7.84
N THR A 95 8.12 5.26 -8.82
CA THR A 95 7.65 4.54 -10.00
C THR A 95 7.05 3.19 -9.64
N ALA A 96 7.69 2.42 -8.74
CA ALA A 96 7.16 1.16 -8.23
C ALA A 96 5.80 1.36 -7.55
N VAL A 97 5.69 2.35 -6.64
CA VAL A 97 4.42 2.70 -5.98
C VAL A 97 3.35 3.14 -6.98
N LYS A 98 3.74 3.90 -8.01
CA LYS A 98 2.86 4.30 -9.11
C LYS A 98 2.34 3.11 -9.89
N ARG A 99 3.20 2.14 -10.24
CA ARG A 99 2.80 0.90 -10.93
C ARG A 99 1.81 0.08 -10.09
N VAL A 100 2.10 -0.11 -8.79
CA VAL A 100 1.16 -0.79 -7.87
C VAL A 100 -0.19 -0.08 -7.87
N HIS A 101 -0.19 1.25 -7.75
CA HIS A 101 -1.42 2.03 -7.78
C HIS A 101 -2.16 1.87 -9.11
N GLU A 102 -1.53 2.07 -10.25
CA GLU A 102 -2.18 1.98 -11.58
C GLU A 102 -2.77 0.59 -11.81
N LYS A 103 -2.06 -0.47 -11.39
CA LYS A 103 -2.49 -1.87 -11.49
C LYS A 103 -3.72 -2.20 -10.64
N TYR A 104 -3.88 -1.55 -9.48
CA TYR A 104 -4.91 -1.91 -8.48
C TYR A 104 -5.92 -0.79 -8.15
N SER A 105 -5.83 0.37 -8.79
CA SER A 105 -6.70 1.54 -8.56
C SER A 105 -8.01 1.53 -9.34
N THR A 106 -8.24 0.53 -10.20
CA THR A 106 -9.45 0.38 -11.01
C THR A 106 -10.73 0.09 -10.21
N CYS A 107 -10.65 -0.04 -8.88
CA CYS A 107 -11.80 -0.19 -7.99
C CYS A 107 -11.72 0.87 -6.89
N LYS A 108 -12.81 1.64 -6.70
CA LYS A 108 -12.96 2.75 -5.72
C LYS A 108 -12.17 2.46 -4.43
N LEU A 109 -11.02 3.13 -4.28
CA LEU A 109 -10.20 3.08 -3.07
C LEU A 109 -10.89 3.91 -1.99
N TRP A 110 -11.27 3.25 -0.89
CA TRP A 110 -11.65 3.87 0.38
C TRP A 110 -10.47 4.46 1.12
#